data_AF-A0A1D3L6A4-F1
#
_entry.id   AF-A0A1D3L6A4-F1
#
_cell.length_a   1.000
_cell.length_b   1.000
_cell.length_c   1.000
_cell.angle_alpha   90.00
_cell.angle_beta   90.00
_cell.angle_gamma   90.00
#
_symmetry.space_group_name_H-M   'P 1'
#
loop_
_entity.id
_entity.type
_entity.pdbx_description
1 polymer ?
#
loop_
_entity_poly.entity_id
_entity_poly.type
_entity_poly.pdbx_seq_one_letter_code
_entity_poly.pdbx_strand_id
1 'polypeptide(L)'
;INDIFKFYAPFKSLCNMYNELDKDYQDYQDCANCSQKSNEFVVSFEKLNEDPNITGNSSYRKILHTLSTDYDDFKNYFAEKCSGYSNIPALSEIKTPLILLIARKLIPVLLAFAIPIFLGIAYKYSLFGFDKRLHIQYLREKRKKIKRKMYNYILFEESDYSRNSNNY
;
A
#
# COMPACT_ATOMS: atom_id res chain seq x y z
N ILE A 1 -11.35 -4.26 -21.65
CA ILE A 1 -11.70 -5.71 -21.61
C ILE A 1 -11.01 -6.47 -22.73
N ASN A 2 -10.91 -5.94 -23.96
CA ASN A 2 -10.32 -6.68 -25.09
C ASN A 2 -8.88 -7.18 -24.88
N ASP A 3 -8.07 -6.47 -24.08
CA ASP A 3 -6.68 -6.86 -23.83
C ASP A 3 -6.53 -8.15 -23.02
N ILE A 4 -7.56 -8.60 -22.29
CA ILE A 4 -7.50 -9.88 -21.55
C ILE A 4 -7.35 -11.06 -22.51
N PHE A 5 -7.93 -10.98 -23.72
CA PHE A 5 -7.85 -12.05 -24.70
C PHE A 5 -6.43 -12.22 -25.26
N LYS A 6 -5.57 -11.20 -25.16
CA LYS A 6 -4.16 -11.30 -25.53
C LYS A 6 -3.39 -12.30 -24.67
N PHE A 7 -3.82 -12.53 -23.43
CA PHE A 7 -3.21 -13.51 -22.52
C PHE A 7 -3.61 -14.95 -22.83
N TYR A 8 -4.74 -15.16 -23.52
CA TYR A 8 -5.25 -16.50 -23.77
C TYR A 8 -4.29 -17.36 -24.60
N ALA A 9 -3.68 -16.78 -25.63
CA ALA A 9 -2.73 -17.47 -26.49
C ALA A 9 -1.49 -17.99 -25.72
N PRO A 10 -0.72 -17.15 -25.00
CA PRO A 10 0.45 -17.63 -24.26
C PRO A 10 0.07 -18.52 -23.07
N PHE A 11 -1.05 -18.25 -22.38
CA PHE A 11 -1.55 -19.14 -21.34
C PHE A 11 -1.87 -20.55 -21.88
N LYS A 12 -2.62 -20.61 -22.99
CA LYS A 12 -2.93 -21.89 -23.66
C LYS A 12 -1.67 -22.61 -24.11
N SER A 13 -0.69 -21.87 -24.64
CA SER A 13 0.62 -22.44 -25.02
C SER A 13 1.31 -23.08 -23.83
N LEU A 14 1.33 -22.41 -22.67
CA LEU A 14 1.91 -22.94 -21.44
C LEU A 14 1.21 -24.22 -20.96
N CYS A 15 -0.13 -24.21 -20.91
CA CYS A 15 -0.90 -25.40 -20.55
C CYS A 15 -0.64 -26.56 -21.52
N ASN A 16 -0.55 -26.30 -22.82
CA ASN A 16 -0.26 -27.33 -23.81
C ASN A 16 1.11 -27.97 -23.59
N MET A 17 2.13 -27.19 -23.19
CA MET A 17 3.46 -27.72 -22.88
C MET A 17 3.43 -28.62 -21.65
N TYR A 18 2.73 -28.23 -20.58
CA TYR A 18 2.53 -29.10 -19.41
C TYR A 18 1.84 -30.40 -19.80
N ASN A 19 0.74 -30.34 -20.54
CA ASN A 19 -0.03 -31.52 -20.96
C ASN A 19 0.77 -32.45 -21.89
N GLU A 20 1.75 -31.94 -22.63
CA GLU A 20 2.61 -32.79 -23.46
C GLU A 20 3.62 -33.57 -22.66
N LEU A 21 4.14 -33.00 -21.56
CA LEU A 21 5.08 -33.67 -20.67
C LEU A 21 4.42 -34.61 -19.67
N ASP A 22 3.14 -34.38 -19.34
CA ASP A 22 2.39 -35.16 -18.34
C ASP A 22 1.82 -36.48 -18.89
N LYS A 23 2.17 -36.87 -20.13
CA LYS A 23 1.76 -38.16 -20.70
C LYS A 23 2.56 -39.29 -20.06
N ASP A 24 1.86 -40.36 -19.64
CA ASP A 24 2.39 -41.51 -18.89
C ASP A 24 3.64 -42.19 -19.48
N TYR A 25 3.89 -42.02 -20.78
CA TYR A 25 5.08 -42.52 -21.46
C TYR A 25 5.82 -41.33 -22.05
N GLN A 26 6.94 -41.00 -21.43
CA GLN A 26 7.74 -39.84 -21.79
C GLN A 26 8.80 -40.24 -22.83
N ASP A 27 8.63 -39.78 -24.07
CA ASP A 27 9.59 -40.05 -25.14
C ASP A 27 10.50 -38.83 -25.39
N TYR A 28 11.69 -39.07 -25.95
CA TYR A 28 12.65 -38.01 -26.33
C TYR A 28 12.02 -36.96 -27.26
N GLN A 29 11.01 -37.35 -28.02
CA GLN A 29 10.26 -36.51 -28.96
C GLN A 29 9.36 -35.47 -28.26
N ASP A 30 8.87 -35.75 -27.06
CA ASP A 30 8.03 -34.82 -26.29
C ASP A 30 8.84 -33.63 -25.76
N CYS A 31 10.08 -33.89 -25.32
CA CYS A 31 11.01 -32.85 -24.89
C CYS A 31 11.41 -31.92 -26.04
N ALA A 32 11.61 -32.47 -27.25
CA ALA A 32 11.90 -31.70 -28.47
C ALA A 32 10.73 -30.75 -28.80
N ASN A 33 9.51 -31.28 -28.79
CA ASN A 33 8.30 -30.53 -29.08
C ASN A 33 8.04 -29.43 -28.04
N CYS A 34 8.24 -29.73 -26.76
CA CYS A 34 8.10 -28.75 -25.68
C CYS A 34 9.13 -27.63 -25.79
N SER A 35 10.39 -27.95 -26.14
CA SER A 35 11.42 -26.95 -26.39
C SER A 35 11.02 -26.01 -27.55
N GLN A 36 10.48 -26.56 -28.64
CA GLN A 36 10.01 -25.77 -29.76
C GLN A 36 8.84 -24.84 -29.36
N LYS A 37 7.82 -25.37 -28.67
CA LYS A 37 6.67 -24.58 -28.21
C LYS A 37 7.03 -23.53 -27.17
N SER A 38 8.05 -23.79 -26.37
CA SER A 38 8.57 -22.85 -25.40
C SER A 38 9.13 -21.58 -26.09
N ASN A 39 9.76 -21.71 -27.26
CA ASN A 39 10.12 -20.55 -28.07
C ASN A 39 8.89 -19.72 -28.49
N GLU A 40 7.80 -20.38 -28.91
CA GLU A 40 6.56 -19.69 -29.29
C GLU A 40 5.91 -18.96 -28.10
N PHE A 41 5.97 -19.58 -26.91
CA PHE A 41 5.54 -18.96 -25.67
C PHE A 41 6.33 -17.69 -25.37
N VAL A 42 7.67 -17.76 -25.43
CA VAL A 42 8.55 -16.62 -25.14
C VAL A 42 8.26 -15.45 -26.07
N VAL A 43 8.14 -15.70 -27.38
CA VAL A 43 7.77 -14.65 -28.35
C VAL A 43 6.42 -14.03 -28.05
N SER A 44 5.44 -14.83 -27.63
CA SER A 44 4.11 -14.35 -27.27
C SER A 44 4.12 -13.55 -25.97
N PHE A 45 4.90 -13.99 -24.99
CA PHE A 45 5.11 -13.29 -23.73
C PHE A 45 5.78 -11.94 -23.93
N GLU A 46 6.82 -11.88 -24.76
CA GLU A 46 7.51 -10.64 -25.09
C GLU A 46 6.54 -9.61 -25.68
N LYS A 47 5.68 -10.01 -26.62
CA LYS A 47 4.64 -9.10 -27.16
C LYS A 47 3.74 -8.52 -26.07
N LEU A 48 3.38 -9.29 -25.05
CA LEU A 48 2.62 -8.78 -23.90
C LEU A 48 3.45 -7.82 -23.05
N ASN A 49 4.73 -8.13 -22.86
CA ASN A 49 5.67 -7.34 -22.08
C ASN A 49 6.03 -6.01 -22.77
N GLU A 50 5.86 -5.90 -24.08
CA GLU A 50 6.07 -4.65 -24.84
C GLU A 50 4.81 -3.79 -24.94
N ASP A 51 3.62 -4.34 -24.68
CA ASP A 51 2.37 -3.60 -24.77
C ASP A 51 2.21 -2.64 -23.56
N PRO A 52 2.18 -1.31 -23.79
CA PRO A 52 2.02 -0.32 -22.72
C PRO A 52 0.65 -0.41 -22.04
N ASN A 53 -0.38 -0.93 -22.71
CA ASN A 53 -1.71 -1.10 -22.10
C ASN A 53 -1.71 -2.25 -21.08
N ILE A 54 -0.86 -3.25 -21.30
CA ILE A 54 -0.67 -4.38 -20.38
C ILE A 54 0.29 -3.96 -19.25
N THR A 55 1.49 -3.51 -19.60
CA THR A 55 2.50 -3.14 -18.60
C THR A 55 2.10 -1.92 -17.79
N GLY A 56 1.35 -0.97 -18.34
CA GLY A 56 0.82 0.20 -17.63
C GLY A 56 -0.33 -0.12 -16.67
N ASN A 57 -1.04 -1.23 -16.86
CA ASN A 57 -2.17 -1.63 -16.04
C ASN A 57 -1.75 -2.55 -14.90
N SER A 58 -2.12 -2.21 -13.65
CA SER A 58 -1.72 -2.98 -12.47
C SER A 58 -2.26 -4.41 -12.43
N SER A 59 -3.51 -4.62 -12.85
CA SER A 59 -4.14 -5.94 -12.89
C SER A 59 -3.54 -6.83 -13.97
N TYR A 60 -3.36 -6.30 -15.19
CA TYR A 60 -2.74 -7.06 -16.28
C TYR A 60 -1.27 -7.38 -16.02
N ARG A 61 -0.54 -6.46 -15.38
CA ARG A 61 0.84 -6.76 -14.94
C ARG A 61 0.89 -7.87 -13.89
N LYS A 62 -0.10 -7.94 -12.98
CA LYS A 62 -0.20 -9.04 -12.02
C LYS A 62 -0.39 -10.38 -12.74
N ILE A 63 -1.25 -10.43 -13.75
CA ILE A 63 -1.44 -11.62 -14.59
C ILE A 63 -0.15 -11.97 -15.35
N LEU A 64 0.53 -10.98 -15.93
CA LEU A 64 1.81 -11.18 -16.62
C LEU A 64 2.90 -11.74 -15.69
N HIS A 65 2.97 -11.24 -14.44
CA HIS A 65 3.85 -11.79 -13.42
C HIS A 65 3.52 -13.24 -13.09
N THR A 66 2.25 -13.57 -12.86
CA THR A 66 1.82 -14.96 -12.61
C THR A 66 2.23 -15.87 -13.76
N LEU A 67 1.98 -15.46 -15.01
CA LEU A 67 2.36 -16.24 -16.19
C LEU A 67 3.88 -16.44 -16.32
N SER A 68 4.68 -15.43 -15.92
CA SER A 68 6.14 -15.54 -15.85
C SER A 68 6.58 -16.55 -14.80
N THR A 69 5.98 -16.50 -13.60
CA THR A 69 6.28 -17.42 -12.50
C THR A 69 5.91 -18.86 -12.86
N ASP A 70 4.71 -19.06 -13.43
CA ASP A 70 4.26 -20.39 -13.87
C ASP A 70 5.20 -20.97 -14.95
N TYR A 71 5.76 -20.12 -15.82
CA TYR A 71 6.75 -20.57 -16.79
C TYR A 71 8.11 -20.92 -16.17
N ASP A 72 8.55 -20.19 -15.13
CA ASP A 72 9.76 -20.56 -14.39
C ASP A 72 9.57 -21.88 -13.63
N ASP A 73 8.39 -22.13 -13.09
CA ASP A 73 8.03 -23.42 -12.50
C ASP A 73 8.02 -24.53 -13.57
N PHE A 74 7.48 -24.24 -14.76
CA PHE A 74 7.52 -25.14 -15.91
C PHE A 74 8.96 -25.48 -16.31
N LYS A 75 9.88 -24.50 -16.33
CA LYS A 75 11.30 -24.73 -16.63
C LYS A 75 11.90 -25.76 -15.69
N ASN A 76 11.61 -25.67 -14.40
CA ASN A 76 12.10 -26.62 -13.40
C ASN A 76 11.52 -28.02 -13.64
N TYR A 77 10.20 -28.10 -13.90
CA TYR A 77 9.54 -29.35 -14.24
C TYR A 77 10.09 -29.99 -15.53
N PHE A 78 10.32 -29.19 -16.57
CA PHE A 78 10.94 -29.62 -17.81
C PHE A 78 12.36 -30.15 -17.57
N ALA A 79 13.16 -29.48 -16.73
CA ALA A 79 14.53 -29.92 -16.44
C ALA A 79 14.56 -31.28 -15.70
N GLU A 80 13.60 -31.53 -14.80
CA GLU A 80 13.48 -32.81 -14.09
C GLU A 80 13.08 -33.94 -15.05
N LYS A 81 12.08 -33.68 -15.90
CA LYS A 81 11.53 -34.67 -16.83
C LYS A 81 12.47 -34.92 -18.00
N CYS A 82 12.98 -33.88 -18.64
CA CYS A 82 13.76 -33.95 -19.88
C CYS A 82 15.28 -33.92 -19.63
N SER A 83 15.77 -34.86 -18.82
CA SER A 83 17.20 -34.98 -18.53
C SER A 83 18.02 -35.20 -19.83
N GLY A 84 18.87 -34.23 -20.18
CA GLY A 84 19.71 -34.26 -21.39
C GLY A 84 19.35 -33.25 -22.49
N TYR A 85 18.24 -32.51 -22.38
CA TYR A 85 17.96 -31.37 -23.25
C TYR A 85 18.62 -30.08 -22.75
N SER A 86 18.99 -29.20 -23.68
CA SER A 86 19.38 -27.83 -23.34
C SER A 86 18.21 -27.09 -22.68
N ASN A 87 18.50 -26.31 -21.64
CA ASN A 87 17.51 -25.49 -20.95
C ASN A 87 16.67 -24.69 -21.97
N ILE A 88 15.35 -24.69 -21.79
CA ILE A 88 14.44 -23.88 -22.59
C ILE A 88 14.71 -22.36 -22.37
N PRO A 89 14.32 -21.49 -23.30
CA PRO A 89 14.70 -20.09 -23.27
C PRO A 89 14.22 -19.37 -22.02
N ALA A 90 15.03 -18.43 -21.55
CA ALA A 90 14.67 -17.57 -20.43
C ALA A 90 13.76 -16.42 -20.88
N LEU A 91 12.90 -15.97 -19.98
CA LEU A 91 12.08 -14.77 -20.21
C LEU A 91 12.89 -13.51 -19.98
N SER A 92 12.59 -12.47 -20.76
CA SER A 92 13.03 -11.11 -20.48
C SER A 92 12.41 -10.59 -19.18
N GLU A 93 13.11 -9.72 -18.46
CA GLU A 93 12.53 -9.01 -17.32
C GLU A 93 11.26 -8.23 -17.71
N ILE A 94 10.24 -8.27 -16.86
CA ILE A 94 8.98 -7.58 -17.11
C ILE A 94 9.22 -6.06 -17.08
N LYS A 95 8.92 -5.37 -18.19
CA LYS A 95 9.07 -3.93 -18.34
C LYS A 95 8.13 -3.25 -17.35
N THR A 96 8.71 -2.74 -16.27
CA THR A 96 7.98 -1.93 -15.31
C THR A 96 7.95 -0.50 -15.85
N PRO A 97 6.79 0.18 -15.94
CA PRO A 97 6.75 1.55 -16.40
C PRO A 97 7.62 2.40 -15.48
N LEU A 98 8.61 3.05 -16.08
CA LEU A 98 9.64 3.87 -15.43
C LEU A 98 9.03 4.89 -14.45
N ILE A 99 7.85 5.42 -14.78
CA ILE A 99 7.06 6.34 -13.95
C ILE A 99 6.74 5.76 -12.57
N LEU A 100 6.42 4.47 -12.49
CA LEU A 100 6.03 3.81 -11.25
C LEU A 100 7.25 3.55 -10.36
N LEU A 101 8.41 3.30 -10.96
CA LEU A 101 9.70 3.20 -10.26
C LEU A 101 10.14 4.55 -9.68
N ILE A 102 9.98 5.62 -10.47
CA ILE A 102 10.27 7.00 -10.03
C ILE A 102 9.35 7.41 -8.88
N ALA A 103 8.04 7.16 -9.00
CA ALA A 103 7.07 7.45 -7.96
C ALA A 103 7.38 6.71 -6.66
N ARG A 104 7.68 5.40 -6.72
CA ARG A 104 8.01 4.59 -5.53
C ARG A 104 9.28 5.05 -4.81
N LYS A 105 10.22 5.69 -5.53
CA LYS A 105 11.45 6.26 -4.94
C LYS A 105 11.25 7.68 -4.38
N LEU A 106 10.38 8.49 -5.00
CA LEU A 106 10.13 9.87 -4.58
C LEU A 106 9.14 10.00 -3.41
N ILE A 107 8.14 9.11 -3.33
CA ILE A 107 7.11 9.16 -2.28
C ILE A 107 7.71 9.06 -0.86
N PRO A 108 8.61 8.11 -0.53
CA PRO A 108 9.18 7.99 0.80
C PRO A 108 10.01 9.23 1.19
N VAL A 109 10.77 9.76 0.22
CA VAL A 109 11.60 10.96 0.41
C VAL A 109 10.70 12.17 0.69
N LEU A 110 9.65 12.37 -0.10
CA LEU A 110 8.72 13.48 0.07
C LEU A 110 7.98 13.41 1.42
N LEU A 111 7.53 12.22 1.82
CA LEU A 111 6.84 12.01 3.10
C LEU A 111 7.77 12.28 4.29
N ALA A 112 9.04 11.85 4.22
CA ALA A 112 10.03 12.11 5.26
C ALA A 112 10.25 13.62 5.51
N PHE A 113 10.12 14.46 4.49
CA PHE A 113 10.19 15.92 4.65
C PHE A 113 8.86 16.55 5.06
N ALA A 114 7.73 16.07 4.52
CA ALA A 114 6.42 16.65 4.79
C ALA A 114 5.95 16.40 6.23
N ILE A 115 6.06 15.17 6.73
CA ILE A 115 5.59 14.75 8.06
C ILE A 115 6.12 15.67 9.19
N PRO A 116 7.44 15.90 9.35
CA PRO A 116 7.96 16.76 10.42
C PRO A 116 7.52 18.23 10.28
N ILE A 117 7.35 18.75 9.06
CA ILE A 117 6.85 20.12 8.83
C ILE A 117 5.41 20.24 9.32
N PHE A 118 4.53 19.33 8.89
CA PHE A 118 3.12 19.33 9.31
C PHE A 118 2.98 19.10 10.83
N LEU A 119 3.76 18.18 11.40
CA LEU A 119 3.80 17.96 12.86
C LEU A 119 4.31 19.19 13.62
N GLY A 120 5.35 19.88 13.13
CA GLY A 120 5.87 21.09 13.75
C GLY A 120 4.84 22.21 13.79
N ILE A 121 4.11 22.41 12.68
CA ILE A 121 3.03 23.40 12.59
C ILE A 121 1.89 23.02 13.55
N ALA A 122 1.39 21.79 13.48
CA ALA A 122 0.31 21.30 14.34
C ALA A 122 0.67 21.36 15.83
N TYR A 123 1.92 21.02 16.17
CA TYR A 123 2.45 21.10 17.53
C TYR A 123 2.45 22.54 18.06
N LYS A 124 2.94 23.50 17.27
CA LYS A 124 2.95 24.92 17.65
C LYS A 124 1.53 25.45 17.92
N TYR A 125 0.58 25.14 17.05
CA TYR A 125 -0.83 25.53 17.24
C TYR A 125 -1.49 24.81 18.43
N SER A 126 -1.13 23.56 18.67
CA SER A 126 -1.65 22.80 19.81
C SER A 126 -1.16 23.35 21.14
N LEU A 127 0.16 23.61 21.27
CA LEU A 127 0.77 24.17 22.49
C LEU A 127 0.16 25.55 22.83
N PHE A 128 0.02 26.41 21.83
CA PHE A 128 -0.63 27.72 22.00
C PHE A 128 -2.11 27.61 22.37
N GLY A 129 -2.80 26.57 21.89
CA GLY A 129 -4.18 26.26 22.27
C GLY A 129 -4.33 25.87 23.74
N PHE A 130 -3.36 25.13 24.31
CA PHE A 130 -3.37 24.74 25.71
C PHE A 130 -3.16 25.93 26.65
N ASP A 131 -2.20 26.81 26.37
CA ASP A 131 -1.93 28.00 27.18
C ASP A 131 -3.17 28.91 27.30
N LYS A 132 -3.87 29.12 26.18
CA LYS A 132 -5.09 29.92 26.15
C LYS A 132 -6.21 29.30 27.00
N ARG A 133 -6.32 27.97 27.02
CA ARG A 133 -7.29 27.25 27.86
C ARG A 133 -6.96 27.36 29.35
N LEU A 134 -5.70 27.24 29.72
CA LEU A 134 -5.24 27.38 31.11
C LEU A 134 -5.48 28.79 31.65
N HIS A 135 -5.18 29.83 30.86
CA HIS A 135 -5.42 31.22 31.27
C HIS A 135 -6.91 31.51 31.51
N ILE A 136 -7.79 30.99 30.65
CA ILE A 136 -9.25 31.14 30.83
C ILE A 136 -9.73 30.43 32.10
N GLN A 137 -9.22 29.24 32.40
CA GLN A 137 -9.55 28.53 33.64
C GLN A 137 -9.09 29.31 34.88
N TYR A 138 -7.86 29.84 34.87
CA TYR A 138 -7.33 30.67 35.94
C TYR A 138 -8.20 31.91 36.21
N LEU A 139 -8.62 32.62 35.16
CA LEU A 139 -9.52 33.78 35.28
C LEU A 139 -10.91 33.41 35.84
N ARG A 140 -11.45 32.23 35.47
CA ARG A 140 -12.72 31.73 36.02
C ARG A 140 -12.61 31.47 37.52
N GLU A 141 -11.54 30.83 37.98
CA GLU A 141 -11.32 30.56 39.40
C GLU A 141 -11.10 31.84 40.23
N LYS A 142 -10.36 32.82 39.69
CA LYS A 142 -10.22 34.14 40.34
C LYS A 142 -11.58 34.81 40.55
N ARG A 143 -12.44 34.80 39.54
CA ARG A 143 -13.79 35.39 39.61
C ARG A 143 -14.66 34.69 40.65
N LYS A 144 -14.62 33.35 40.72
CA LYS A 144 -15.36 32.56 41.74
C LYS A 144 -14.90 32.91 43.16
N LYS A 145 -13.59 33.05 43.39
CA LYS A 145 -13.04 33.46 44.69
C LYS A 145 -13.53 34.86 45.10
N ILE A 146 -13.54 35.82 44.18
CA ILE A 146 -14.05 37.18 44.45
C ILE A 146 -15.54 37.14 44.79
N LYS A 147 -16.36 36.42 44.01
CA LYS A 147 -17.79 36.27 44.30
C LYS A 147 -18.05 35.66 45.68
N ARG A 148 -17.33 34.60 46.08
CA ARG A 148 -17.46 34.02 47.43
C ARG A 148 -17.12 35.02 48.54
N LYS A 149 -16.06 35.81 48.37
CA LYS A 149 -15.70 36.86 49.33
C LYS A 149 -16.81 37.91 49.45
N MET A 150 -17.41 38.31 48.34
CA MET A 150 -18.51 39.28 48.31
C MET A 150 -19.77 38.74 49.01
N TYR A 151 -20.16 37.48 48.73
CA TYR A 151 -21.27 36.82 49.43
C TYR A 151 -21.03 36.71 50.93
N ASN A 152 -19.82 36.33 51.36
CA ASN A 152 -19.50 36.24 52.79
C ASN A 152 -19.57 37.61 53.48
N TYR A 153 -19.16 38.69 52.81
CA TYR A 153 -19.24 40.04 53.37
C TYR A 153 -20.69 40.49 53.55
N ILE A 154 -21.52 40.30 52.51
CA ILE A 154 -22.96 40.61 52.56
C ILE A 154 -23.65 39.83 53.69
N LEU A 155 -23.33 38.54 53.84
CA LEU A 155 -23.92 37.70 54.89
C LEU A 155 -23.52 38.16 56.31
N PHE A 156 -22.28 38.62 56.47
CA PHE A 156 -21.78 39.16 57.74
C PHE A 156 -22.51 40.46 58.09
N GLU A 157 -22.67 41.35 57.12
CA GLU A 157 -23.38 42.63 57.26
C GLU A 157 -24.87 42.44 57.61
N GLU A 158 -25.54 41.46 56.98
CA GLU A 158 -26.93 41.09 57.30
C GLU A 158 -27.08 40.49 58.71
N SER A 159 -26.07 39.73 59.16
CA SER A 159 -26.04 39.16 60.52
C SER A 159 -25.85 40.22 61.61
N ASP A 160 -25.00 41.23 61.36
CA ASP A 160 -24.79 42.35 62.28
C ASP A 160 -26.04 43.24 62.38
N TYR A 161 -26.73 43.46 61.25
CA TYR A 161 -27.98 44.21 61.19
C TYR A 161 -29.10 43.51 61.98
N SER A 162 -29.27 42.19 61.81
CA SER A 162 -30.27 41.42 62.54
C SER A 162 -30.00 41.38 64.05
N ARG A 163 -28.73 41.32 64.47
CA ARG A 163 -28.35 41.33 65.89
C ARG A 163 -28.68 42.65 66.58
N ASN A 164 -28.57 43.77 65.89
CA ASN A 164 -28.87 45.10 66.44
C ASN A 164 -30.39 45.36 66.54
N SER A 165 -31.18 44.80 65.62
CA SER A 165 -32.64 44.92 65.60
C SER A 165 -33.34 44.24 66.78
N ASN A 166 -32.75 43.20 67.38
CA ASN A 166 -33.38 42.41 68.45
C ASN A 166 -33.06 42.94 69.86
N ASN A 167 -32.36 44.07 69.97
CA ASN A 167 -31.96 44.70 71.24
C ASN A 167 -32.77 45.98 71.57
N TYR A 168 -33.86 46.25 70.83
CA TYR A 168 -34.85 47.29 71.10
C TYR A 168 -36.21 46.64 71.35
#